data_AF-A0A4R2T693-F1
#
_entry.id   AF-A0A4R2T693-F1
#
_cell.length_a   1.000
_cell.length_b   1.000
_cell.length_c   1.000
_cell.angle_alpha   90.00
_cell.angle_beta   90.00
_cell.angle_gamma   90.00
#
_symmetry.space_group_name_H-M   'P 1'
#
loop_
_entity.id
_entity.type
_entity.pdbx_description
1 polymer ?
#
loop_
_entity_poly.entity_id
_entity_poly.type
_entity_poly.pdbx_seq_one_letter_code
_entity_poly.pdbx_strand_id
1 'polypeptide(L)'
;MDTRCRLRRMTDSVGGRVVLKLSKKYDVPDPLARPLVTTYLTLEEYALFAALPGLELAEIEQSDAASLDAVQVPEWTRSEVMYDPNFQGGTLALLDPAGAQSFVRQAMH
;
A
#
# COMPACT_ATOMS: atom_id res chain seq x y z
N MET A 1 -12.29 -12.81 -11.58
CA MET A 1 -12.60 -11.37 -11.48
C MET A 1 -11.49 -10.73 -10.65
N ASP A 2 -10.87 -9.66 -11.14
CA ASP A 2 -9.81 -8.97 -10.39
C ASP A 2 -10.44 -8.11 -9.28
N THR A 3 -10.22 -8.47 -8.02
CA THR A 3 -10.74 -7.77 -6.83
C THR A 3 -9.66 -6.93 -6.13
N ARG A 4 -8.49 -6.74 -6.74
CA ARG A 4 -7.36 -6.07 -6.09
C ARG A 4 -7.59 -4.56 -6.03
N CYS A 5 -7.67 -4.04 -4.81
CA CYS A 5 -7.77 -2.61 -4.53
C CYS A 5 -6.69 -2.22 -3.50
N ARG A 6 -6.21 -0.98 -3.56
CA ARG A 6 -5.28 -0.41 -2.57
C ARG A 6 -5.97 0.71 -1.80
N LEU A 7 -6.23 0.47 -0.52
CA LEU A 7 -6.61 1.51 0.42
C LEU A 7 -5.34 2.26 0.87
N ARG A 8 -5.38 3.59 0.93
CA ARG A 8 -4.24 4.43 1.34
C ARG A 8 -4.69 5.53 2.29
N ARG A 9 -3.95 5.69 3.39
CA ARG A 9 -3.91 6.90 4.20
C ARG A 9 -2.56 7.55 3.97
N MET A 10 -2.55 8.75 3.41
CA MET A 10 -1.34 9.53 3.15
C MET A 10 -1.37 10.77 4.04
N THR A 11 -0.27 11.05 4.70
CA THR A 11 -0.07 12.29 5.46
C THR A 11 1.06 13.03 4.77
N ASP A 12 0.82 14.28 4.35
CA ASP A 12 1.92 15.07 3.78
C ASP A 12 2.92 15.49 4.87
N SER A 13 4.18 15.68 4.47
CA SER A 13 5.29 16.00 5.37
C SER A 13 5.35 17.48 5.77
N VAL A 14 4.67 18.37 5.03
CA VAL A 14 4.79 19.83 5.21
C VAL A 14 3.66 20.39 6.06
N GLY A 15 2.42 19.94 5.86
CA GLY A 15 1.21 20.48 6.49
C GLY A 15 0.44 19.47 7.33
N GLY A 16 0.86 18.20 7.38
CA GLY A 16 0.17 17.12 8.06
C GLY A 16 -1.20 16.78 7.44
N ARG A 17 -1.46 17.22 6.19
CA ARG A 17 -2.77 16.97 5.57
C ARG A 17 -2.93 15.48 5.35
N VAL A 18 -4.06 14.95 5.83
CA VAL A 18 -4.44 13.56 5.61
C VAL A 18 -5.29 13.44 4.36
N VAL A 19 -4.93 12.50 3.48
CA VAL A 19 -5.70 12.10 2.31
C VAL A 19 -6.00 10.61 2.40
N LEU A 20 -7.29 10.27 2.32
CA LEU A 20 -7.80 8.90 2.37
C LEU A 20 -8.34 8.55 0.98
N LYS A 21 -7.90 7.42 0.42
CA LYS A 21 -8.32 7.01 -0.92
C LYS A 21 -8.32 5.51 -1.12
N LEU A 22 -9.26 5.05 -1.94
CA LEU A 22 -9.29 3.69 -2.48
C LEU A 22 -8.98 3.77 -3.97
N SER A 23 -7.96 3.03 -4.41
CA SER A 23 -7.53 3.02 -5.80
C SER A 23 -7.55 1.60 -6.37
N LYS A 24 -7.98 1.47 -7.63
CA LYS A 24 -7.90 0.23 -8.41
C LYS A 24 -7.24 0.50 -9.76
N LYS A 25 -6.17 -0.24 -10.04
CA LYS A 25 -5.57 -0.30 -11.37
C LYS A 25 -6.26 -1.42 -12.14
N TYR A 26 -6.53 -1.18 -13.41
CA TYR A 26 -7.11 -2.18 -14.29
C TYR A 26 -6.03 -2.79 -15.15
N ASP A 27 -6.06 -4.10 -15.24
CA ASP A 27 -5.23 -4.85 -16.17
C ASP A 27 -5.84 -4.75 -17.57
N VAL A 28 -5.05 -4.29 -18.54
CA VAL A 28 -5.47 -4.14 -19.92
C VAL A 28 -4.34 -4.64 -20.83
N PRO A 29 -4.65 -5.25 -22.00
CA PRO A 29 -3.63 -5.84 -22.85
C PRO A 29 -2.60 -4.84 -23.40
N ASP A 30 -2.97 -3.56 -23.52
CA ASP A 30 -2.08 -2.51 -23.98
C ASP A 30 -1.16 -2.05 -22.83
N PRO A 31 0.17 -2.29 -22.89
CA PRO A 31 1.10 -1.92 -21.83
C PRO A 31 1.26 -0.41 -21.63
N LEU A 32 0.86 0.41 -22.61
CA LEU A 32 0.86 1.88 -22.51
C LEU A 32 -0.40 2.40 -21.82
N ALA A 33 -1.47 1.61 -21.78
CA ALA A 33 -2.69 1.94 -21.06
C ALA A 33 -2.62 1.42 -19.62
N ARG A 34 -2.75 2.32 -18.64
CA ARG A 34 -2.82 1.95 -17.21
C ARG A 34 -4.02 2.62 -16.55
N PRO A 35 -5.25 2.19 -16.87
CA PRO A 35 -6.44 2.81 -16.30
C PRO A 35 -6.42 2.66 -14.78
N LEU A 36 -6.69 3.77 -14.09
CA LEU A 36 -6.78 3.83 -12.64
C LEU A 36 -8.06 4.56 -12.25
N VAL A 37 -8.84 3.95 -11.37
CA VAL A 37 -9.93 4.62 -10.67
C VAL A 37 -9.47 4.91 -9.25
N THR A 38 -9.72 6.13 -8.78
CA THR A 38 -9.45 6.54 -7.40
C THR A 38 -10.66 7.25 -6.85
N THR A 39 -11.13 6.78 -5.69
CA THR A 39 -12.18 7.42 -4.91
C THR A 39 -11.54 7.99 -3.66
N TYR A 40 -11.72 9.29 -3.43
CA TYR A 40 -11.35 9.93 -2.17
C TYR A 40 -12.43 9.66 -1.14
N LEU A 41 -12.00 9.38 0.08
CA LEU A 41 -12.87 8.89 1.13
C LEU A 41 -12.95 9.88 2.29
N THR A 42 -14.10 9.89 2.95
CA THR A 42 -14.21 10.40 4.31
C THR A 42 -13.50 9.46 5.30
N LEU A 43 -13.35 9.91 6.55
CA LEU A 43 -12.79 9.08 7.61
C LEU A 43 -13.65 7.83 7.88
N GLU A 44 -14.97 7.98 7.84
CA GLU A 44 -15.93 6.89 8.10
C GLU A 44 -15.88 5.83 6.99
N GLU A 45 -15.87 6.25 5.73
CA GLU A 45 -15.72 5.35 4.59
C GLU A 45 -14.38 4.62 4.63
N TYR A 46 -13.30 5.32 4.96
CA TYR A 46 -12.00 4.68 5.13
C TYR A 46 -12.02 3.63 6.23
N ALA A 47 -12.61 3.93 7.39
CA ALA A 47 -12.70 2.99 8.52
C ALA A 47 -13.45 1.69 8.13
N LEU A 48 -14.51 1.81 7.32
CA LEU A 48 -15.24 0.65 6.79
C LEU A 48 -14.35 -0.24 5.91
N PHE A 49 -13.55 0.33 5.01
CA PHE A 49 -12.64 -0.45 4.18
C PHE A 49 -11.43 -0.99 4.96
N ALA A 50 -10.92 -0.23 5.94
CA ALA A 50 -9.78 -0.63 6.77
C ALA A 50 -10.08 -1.84 7.66
N ALA A 51 -11.35 -2.09 7.97
CA ALA A 51 -11.77 -3.29 8.70
C ALA A 51 -11.71 -4.58 7.87
N LEU A 52 -11.52 -4.50 6.55
CA LEU A 52 -11.37 -5.67 5.71
C LEU A 52 -9.98 -6.29 5.88
N PRO A 53 -9.86 -7.63 5.87
CA PRO A 53 -8.57 -8.29 5.96
C PRO A 53 -7.69 -7.93 4.75
N GLY A 54 -6.42 -7.62 5.00
CA GLY A 54 -5.46 -7.26 3.96
C GLY A 54 -4.04 -7.12 4.49
N LEU A 55 -3.10 -6.99 3.56
CA LEU A 55 -1.71 -6.65 3.89
C LEU A 55 -1.62 -5.14 4.17
N GLU A 56 -1.16 -4.77 5.36
CA GLU A 56 -0.88 -3.38 5.71
C GLU A 56 0.60 -3.07 5.49
N LEU A 57 0.89 -1.95 4.82
CA LEU A 57 2.25 -1.48 4.56
C LEU A 57 2.36 -0.02 4.99
N ALA A 58 3.45 0.29 5.69
CA ALA A 58 3.88 1.64 6.01
C ALA A 58 4.98 2.06 5.03
N GLU A 59 4.82 3.21 4.40
CA GLU A 59 5.80 3.76 3.46
C GLU A 59 6.13 5.18 3.93
N ILE A 60 7.41 5.44 4.18
CA ILE A 60 7.90 6.75 4.64
C ILE A 60 8.78 7.30 3.52
N GLU A 61 8.43 8.49 3.03
CA GLU A 61 9.18 9.20 2.01
C GLU A 61 10.00 10.31 2.66
N GLN A 62 11.28 10.41 2.30
CA GLN A 62 12.21 11.43 2.77
C GLN A 62 12.89 12.09 1.58
N SER A 63 13.28 13.37 1.73
CA SER A 63 13.87 14.16 0.64
C SER A 63 15.29 13.75 0.28
N ASP A 64 16.01 13.12 1.21
CA ASP A 64 17.42 12.77 1.07
C ASP A 64 17.79 11.58 1.96
N ALA A 65 18.98 11.02 1.73
CA ALA A 65 19.46 9.85 2.46
C ALA A 65 19.68 10.14 3.96
N ALA A 66 20.16 11.33 4.32
CA ALA A 66 20.43 11.66 5.71
C ALA A 66 19.14 11.76 6.55
N SER A 67 18.06 12.31 5.99
CA SER A 67 16.73 12.33 6.60
C SER A 67 16.10 10.95 6.66
N LEU A 68 16.38 10.08 5.68
CA LEU A 68 15.98 8.67 5.71
C LEU A 68 16.65 7.90 6.85
N ASP A 69 17.97 8.06 7.03
CA ASP A 69 18.73 7.43 8.12
C ASP A 69 18.25 7.88 9.51
N ALA A 70 17.65 9.07 9.60
CA ALA A 70 17.09 9.63 10.83
C ALA A 70 15.64 9.19 11.13
N VAL A 71 14.97 8.49 10.19
CA VAL A 71 13.57 8.08 10.35
C VAL A 71 13.41 7.23 11.60
N GLN A 72 12.50 7.65 12.46
CA GLN A 72 12.06 6.83 13.58
C GLN A 72 11.00 5.84 13.07
N VAL A 73 11.40 4.58 12.98
CA VAL A 73 10.50 3.50 12.61
C VAL A 73 9.41 3.36 13.69
N PRO A 74 8.12 3.44 13.34
CA PRO A 74 7.06 3.35 14.34
C PRO A 74 7.06 1.99 15.05
N GLU A 75 6.84 1.99 16.37
CA GLU A 75 6.89 0.78 17.21
C GLU A 75 5.91 -0.33 16.81
N TRP A 76 4.82 0.03 16.12
CA TRP A 76 3.81 -0.92 15.65
C TRP A 76 4.24 -1.66 14.37
N THR A 77 5.32 -1.23 13.71
CA THR A 77 5.85 -1.94 12.55
C THR A 77 6.45 -3.27 12.98
N ARG A 78 6.16 -4.32 12.22
CA ARG A 78 6.62 -5.69 12.54
C ARG A 78 7.93 -6.07 11.87
N SER A 79 8.10 -5.63 10.62
CA SER A 79 9.26 -5.97 9.81
C SER A 79 9.57 -4.85 8.82
N GLU A 80 10.85 -4.55 8.67
CA GLU A 80 11.33 -3.71 7.58
C GLU A 80 11.44 -4.54 6.30
N VAL A 81 10.86 -4.05 5.20
CA VAL A 81 10.80 -4.75 3.91
C VAL A 81 11.39 -3.93 2.76
N MET A 82 12.13 -2.85 3.08
CA MET A 82 12.65 -1.90 2.09
C MET A 82 13.45 -2.58 0.97
N TYR A 83 14.26 -3.57 1.33
CA TYR A 83 15.11 -4.32 0.40
C TYR A 83 14.56 -5.72 0.04
N ASP A 84 13.35 -6.07 0.49
CA ASP A 84 12.76 -7.37 0.18
C ASP A 84 12.16 -7.37 -1.24
N PRO A 85 12.66 -8.21 -2.17
CA PRO A 85 12.21 -8.24 -3.56
C PRO A 85 10.72 -8.61 -3.70
N ASN A 86 10.11 -9.28 -2.71
CA ASN A 86 8.69 -9.61 -2.72
C ASN A 86 7.79 -8.38 -2.61
N PHE A 87 8.31 -7.28 -2.04
CA PHE A 87 7.59 -6.02 -1.85
C PHE A 87 7.94 -4.95 -2.90
N GLN A 88 8.88 -5.25 -3.82
CA GLN A 88 9.35 -4.33 -4.85
C GLN A 88 8.64 -4.51 -6.19
N GLY A 89 8.80 -3.55 -7.09
CA GLY A 89 8.48 -3.70 -8.53
C GLY A 89 7.03 -4.00 -8.89
N GLY A 90 6.10 -3.93 -7.94
CA GLY A 90 4.73 -4.41 -8.14
C GLY A 90 4.58 -5.93 -8.09
N THR A 91 5.56 -6.67 -7.56
CA THR A 91 5.53 -8.13 -7.37
C THR A 91 4.24 -8.59 -6.67
N LEU A 92 3.82 -7.89 -5.61
CA LEU A 92 2.54 -8.17 -4.92
C LEU A 92 1.31 -8.06 -5.84
N ALA A 93 1.36 -7.20 -6.86
CA ALA A 93 0.27 -7.02 -7.81
C ALA A 93 0.21 -8.13 -8.87
N LEU A 94 1.21 -9.01 -8.96
CA LEU A 94 1.18 -10.19 -9.83
C LEU A 94 0.52 -11.40 -9.17
N LEU A 95 0.32 -11.36 -7.84
CA LEU A 95 -0.34 -12.43 -7.11
C LEU A 95 -1.82 -12.53 -7.52
N ASP A 96 -2.26 -13.77 -7.70
CA ASP A 96 -3.69 -14.10 -7.75
C ASP A 96 -4.28 -14.10 -6.32
N PRO A 97 -5.60 -14.23 -6.14
CA PRO A 97 -6.20 -14.19 -4.81
C PRO A 97 -5.66 -15.25 -3.83
N ALA A 98 -5.36 -16.46 -4.31
CA ALA A 98 -4.87 -17.55 -3.45
C ALA A 98 -3.41 -17.33 -3.03
N GLY A 99 -2.58 -16.86 -3.96
CA GLY A 99 -1.20 -16.45 -3.72
C GLY A 99 -1.12 -15.28 -2.76
N ALA A 100 -1.97 -14.26 -2.92
CA ALA A 100 -2.05 -13.12 -2.02
C ALA A 100 -2.42 -13.55 -0.58
N GLN A 101 -3.43 -14.41 -0.41
CA GLN A 101 -3.81 -14.93 0.91
C GLN A 101 -2.70 -15.76 1.57
N SER A 102 -1.97 -16.55 0.77
CA SER A 102 -0.86 -17.36 1.29
C SER A 102 0.34 -16.49 1.67
N PHE A 103 0.65 -15.50 0.85
CA PHE A 103 1.69 -14.51 1.15
C PHE A 103 1.40 -13.74 2.44
N VAL A 104 0.16 -13.22 2.60
CA VAL A 104 -0.23 -12.49 3.82
C VAL A 104 -0.07 -13.35 5.07
N ARG A 105 -0.49 -14.63 5.02
CA ARG A 105 -0.29 -15.54 6.16
C ARG A 105 1.18 -15.72 6.50
N GLN A 106 2.04 -15.89 5.50
CA GLN A 106 3.48 -16.07 5.72
C GLN A 106 4.17 -14.80 6.22
N ALA A 107 3.83 -13.64 5.66
CA ALA A 107 4.40 -12.35 6.02
C ALA A 107 3.93 -11.82 7.39
N MET A 108 2.86 -12.40 7.96
CA MET A 108 2.32 -12.04 9.28
C MET A 108 2.85 -12.90 10.43
N HIS A 109 3.68 -13.92 10.15
CA HIS A 109 4.37 -14.77 11.11
C HIS A 109 5.84 -14.37 11.27
#